data_AF-A0AAD0YV44-F1
#
_entry.id   AF-A0AAD0YV44-F1
#
_cell.length_a   1.000
_cell.length_b   1.000
_cell.length_c   1.000
_cell.angle_alpha   90.00
_cell.angle_beta   90.00
_cell.angle_gamma   90.00
#
_symmetry.space_group_name_H-M   'P 1'
#
loop_
_entity.id
_entity.type
_entity.pdbx_description
1 polymer ?
#
loop_
_entity_poly.entity_id
_entity_poly.type
_entity_poly.pdbx_seq_one_letter_code
_entity_poly.pdbx_strand_id
1 'polypeptide(L)'
;MEGVILFADDHIFEAGRIENALFQKFNSEGNFSILPINNLNNLEKTVTSISTYKALILDWNFERNIEGNEEDGLVIPDETPLEFLKSNKVYSLVYVYSQANISQEIKDELQALYPGKIFFETKNAGNEANTEYEKIIAGISQFENNNKHLNVPFIWSQAINKSSQEIFSELEQADPNWIEEIYTTAQNDGTEPNTEVISVFHHLLNESIIQNKPLLNAIDANAVEEDIVVGDKEESLAKLYNRIYYTKLKDDAPLMTGDIFKFSEEEYAILFTPECDVNTKKEKALEFLVFQKTNYIEFLKSKREYEKGNYEDIKSKGYKNDAQGNPTKELKGKLRELIKDFNNGDIKNHLLPSFPFDNGIYNLSALIDFETAFIVKIKADFDGKRSGYKLNSPYIYQLRQRYLAYIGRVGVPAIPQSLRLYNLK
;
A
#
# COMPACT_ATOMS: atom_id res chain seq x y z
N MET A 1 9.28 8.69 -16.36
CA MET A 1 8.17 8.96 -15.41
C MET A 1 7.81 10.44 -15.50
N GLU A 2 6.60 10.88 -15.14
CA GLU A 2 6.26 12.32 -15.03
C GLU A 2 6.10 12.68 -13.54
N GLY A 3 6.61 13.85 -13.14
CA GLY A 3 6.61 14.28 -11.75
C GLY A 3 7.41 15.57 -11.56
N VAL A 4 7.29 16.17 -10.38
CA VAL A 4 7.92 17.46 -10.07
C VAL A 4 9.31 17.24 -9.46
N ILE A 5 10.28 18.07 -9.83
CA ILE A 5 11.54 18.22 -9.08
C ILE A 5 11.27 19.29 -8.03
N LEU A 6 11.33 18.92 -6.76
CA LEU A 6 11.22 19.87 -5.67
C LEU A 6 12.62 20.35 -5.32
N PHE A 7 12.89 21.64 -5.46
CA PHE A 7 14.19 22.24 -5.12
C PHE A 7 14.00 23.17 -3.94
N ALA A 8 14.39 22.70 -2.75
CA ALA A 8 14.29 23.43 -1.50
C ALA A 8 15.66 23.96 -1.07
N ASP A 9 15.83 25.27 -1.15
CA ASP A 9 17.03 26.01 -0.76
C ASP A 9 16.64 27.47 -0.52
N ASP A 10 17.04 28.04 0.61
CA ASP A 10 16.71 29.42 1.01
C ASP A 10 17.32 30.47 0.06
N HIS A 11 18.42 30.15 -0.61
CA HIS A 11 19.12 31.02 -1.56
C HIS A 11 18.69 30.80 -3.03
N ILE A 12 17.68 29.97 -3.30
CA ILE A 12 17.26 29.59 -4.66
C ILE A 12 16.87 30.78 -5.56
N PHE A 13 16.40 31.88 -4.96
CA PHE A 13 16.00 33.09 -5.69
C PHE A 13 17.09 34.16 -5.74
N GLU A 14 18.25 33.93 -5.13
CA GLU A 14 19.34 34.91 -5.10
C GLU A 14 20.16 34.89 -6.39
N ALA A 15 20.15 36.00 -7.11
CA ALA A 15 20.94 36.14 -8.33
C ALA A 15 22.45 36.03 -8.05
N GLY A 16 23.16 35.26 -8.89
CA GLY A 16 24.61 35.06 -8.78
C GLY A 16 25.03 33.88 -7.90
N ARG A 17 24.10 33.25 -7.19
CA ARG A 17 24.30 31.97 -6.48
C ARG A 17 24.22 30.78 -7.44
N ILE A 18 24.90 29.68 -7.10
CA ILE A 18 24.90 28.45 -7.90
C ILE A 18 23.50 27.81 -7.90
N GLU A 19 22.80 27.91 -6.77
CA GLU A 19 21.45 27.43 -6.53
C GLU A 19 20.45 28.05 -7.52
N ASN A 20 20.49 29.38 -7.67
CA ASN A 20 19.68 30.10 -8.64
C ASN A 20 20.05 29.73 -10.08
N ALA A 21 21.36 29.63 -10.39
CA ALA A 21 21.82 29.23 -11.72
C ALA A 21 21.34 27.81 -12.08
N LEU A 22 21.40 26.87 -11.14
CA LEU A 22 20.91 25.51 -11.29
C LEU A 22 19.38 25.49 -11.50
N PHE A 23 18.63 26.23 -10.70
CA PHE A 23 17.18 26.39 -10.85
C PHE A 23 16.79 26.94 -12.23
N GLN A 24 17.45 28.01 -12.69
CA GLN A 24 17.22 28.58 -14.02
C GLN A 24 17.53 27.59 -15.13
N LYS A 25 18.60 26.79 -14.98
CA LYS A 25 18.96 25.75 -15.94
C LYS A 25 17.85 24.70 -16.06
N PHE A 26 17.36 24.17 -14.93
CA PHE A 26 16.20 23.26 -14.92
C PHE A 26 14.97 23.85 -15.60
N ASN A 27 14.64 25.12 -15.36
CA ASN A 27 13.52 25.80 -16.03
C ASN A 27 13.72 25.96 -17.54
N SER A 28 14.94 26.28 -17.97
CA SER A 28 15.23 26.63 -19.37
C SER A 28 15.29 25.42 -20.31
N GLU A 29 15.73 24.26 -19.82
CA GLU A 29 15.94 23.07 -20.64
C GLU A 29 14.69 22.18 -20.78
N GLY A 30 13.56 22.56 -20.15
CA GLY A 30 12.20 22.20 -20.58
C GLY A 30 11.72 20.76 -20.36
N ASN A 31 12.53 19.89 -19.76
CA ASN A 31 12.19 18.46 -19.62
C ASN A 31 11.48 18.10 -18.30
N PHE A 32 11.48 19.00 -17.31
CA PHE A 32 10.93 18.74 -15.98
C PHE A 32 10.18 19.95 -15.45
N SER A 33 9.08 19.70 -14.74
CA SER A 33 8.47 20.72 -13.88
C SER A 33 9.30 20.82 -12.60
N ILE A 34 9.83 22.01 -12.32
CA ILE A 34 10.58 22.28 -11.09
C ILE A 34 9.79 23.23 -10.20
N LEU A 35 9.73 22.91 -8.91
CA LEU A 35 9.07 23.71 -7.88
C LEU A 35 10.13 24.22 -6.89
N PRO A 36 10.43 25.53 -6.91
CA PRO A 36 11.36 26.12 -5.97
C PRO A 36 10.67 26.36 -4.62
N ILE A 37 11.36 26.03 -3.53
CA ILE A 37 10.91 26.23 -2.15
C ILE A 37 12.06 26.91 -1.40
N ASN A 38 11.79 28.02 -0.71
CA ASN A 38 12.84 28.80 -0.04
C ASN A 38 12.82 28.69 1.49
N ASN A 39 12.01 27.78 2.06
CA ASN A 39 12.00 27.54 3.50
C ASN A 39 11.41 26.17 3.84
N LEU A 40 11.74 25.67 5.03
CA LEU A 40 11.37 24.33 5.48
C LEU A 40 9.86 24.15 5.72
N ASN A 41 9.16 25.18 6.21
CA ASN A 41 7.71 25.11 6.44
C ASN A 41 6.92 24.92 5.13
N ASN A 42 7.33 25.64 4.07
CA ASN A 42 6.76 25.44 2.74
C ASN A 42 7.13 24.06 2.19
N LEU A 43 8.35 23.54 2.44
CA LEU A 43 8.73 22.19 2.04
C LEU A 43 7.76 21.16 2.64
N GLU A 44 7.51 21.22 3.94
CA GLU A 44 6.61 20.29 4.63
C GLU A 44 5.18 20.33 4.07
N LYS A 45 4.62 21.53 3.89
CA LYS A 45 3.28 21.71 3.31
C LYS A 45 3.21 21.21 1.86
N THR A 46 4.18 21.58 1.05
CA THR A 46 4.25 21.18 -0.36
C THR A 46 4.33 19.67 -0.49
N VAL A 47 5.13 19.02 0.36
CA VAL A 47 5.34 17.57 0.30
C VAL A 47 4.04 16.79 0.51
N THR A 48 3.17 17.28 1.39
CA THR A 48 1.83 16.71 1.63
C THR A 48 0.82 17.00 0.52
N SER A 49 1.05 18.02 -0.29
CA SER A 49 0.08 18.51 -1.29
C SER A 49 0.33 17.96 -2.70
N ILE A 50 1.58 17.60 -3.03
CA ILE A 50 1.93 17.04 -4.34
C ILE A 50 2.12 15.53 -4.21
N SER A 51 1.55 14.78 -5.15
CA SER A 51 1.52 13.31 -5.13
C SER A 51 2.78 12.65 -5.67
N THR A 52 3.49 13.28 -6.59
CA THR A 52 4.55 12.64 -7.39
C THR A 52 5.77 13.53 -7.54
N TYR A 53 6.90 13.04 -6.99
CA TYR A 53 8.21 13.68 -7.11
C TYR A 53 9.14 12.81 -7.93
N LYS A 54 9.92 13.45 -8.81
CA LYS A 54 11.03 12.80 -9.49
C LYS A 54 12.28 12.79 -8.62
N ALA A 55 12.57 13.95 -8.05
CA ALA A 55 13.68 14.15 -7.15
C ALA A 55 13.35 15.27 -6.16
N LEU A 56 13.90 15.16 -4.96
CA LEU A 56 14.02 16.25 -4.00
C LEU A 56 15.48 16.71 -4.03
N ILE A 57 15.69 18.00 -4.20
CA ILE A 57 16.98 18.66 -4.07
C ILE A 57 16.85 19.54 -2.83
N LEU A 58 17.62 19.25 -1.79
CA LEU A 58 17.47 19.86 -0.47
C LEU A 58 18.80 20.50 -0.05
N ASP A 59 18.76 21.75 0.40
CA ASP A 59 19.81 22.26 1.27
C ASP A 59 19.69 21.59 2.65
N TRP A 60 20.83 21.35 3.27
CA TRP A 60 20.91 20.86 4.63
C TRP A 60 20.73 21.97 5.65
N ASN A 61 21.10 23.20 5.28
CA ASN A 61 21.14 24.36 6.15
C ASN A 61 20.09 25.37 5.68
N PHE A 62 18.93 25.45 6.35
CA PHE A 62 17.92 26.48 6.09
C PHE A 62 18.02 27.59 7.15
N GLU A 63 18.18 28.82 6.69
CA GLU A 63 18.17 30.00 7.56
C GLU A 63 16.82 30.17 8.27
N ARG A 64 16.87 30.37 9.60
CA ARG A 64 15.70 30.68 10.42
C ARG A 64 15.33 32.16 10.28
N ASN A 65 14.23 32.46 9.60
CA ASN A 65 13.62 33.78 9.64
C ASN A 65 12.84 33.95 10.95
N ILE A 66 13.41 34.67 11.93
CA ILE A 66 12.67 35.18 13.08
C ILE A 66 12.58 36.70 12.96
N GLU A 67 11.38 37.21 12.68
CA GLU A 67 11.08 38.63 12.83
C GLU A 67 11.29 39.02 14.31
N GLY A 68 12.30 39.84 14.60
CA GLY A 68 12.41 40.56 15.88
C GLY A 68 13.64 40.32 16.78
N ASN A 69 14.66 39.56 16.37
CA ASN A 69 15.81 39.24 17.23
C ASN A 69 17.15 39.87 16.82
N GLU A 70 17.14 41.04 16.16
CA GLU A 70 18.39 41.77 15.88
C GLU A 70 19.03 42.42 17.13
N GLU A 71 18.33 42.47 18.28
CA GLU A 71 18.82 43.20 19.45
C GLU A 71 19.78 42.42 20.37
N ASP A 72 19.86 41.08 20.32
CA ASP A 72 20.58 40.30 21.36
C ASP A 72 21.78 39.44 20.87
N GLY A 73 22.18 39.50 19.61
CA GLY A 73 23.41 38.83 19.12
C GLY A 73 23.44 37.30 19.26
N LEU A 74 22.29 36.67 19.53
CA LEU A 74 22.10 35.23 19.59
C LEU A 74 21.96 34.66 18.17
N VAL A 75 23.02 34.04 17.65
CA VAL A 75 22.95 33.26 16.41
C VAL A 75 22.23 31.95 16.72
N ILE A 76 20.99 31.84 16.26
CA ILE A 76 20.21 30.61 16.35
C ILE A 76 20.72 29.66 15.25
N PRO A 77 20.98 28.39 15.56
CA PRO A 77 21.44 27.44 14.55
C PRO A 77 20.38 27.24 13.46
N ASP A 78 20.86 27.05 12.22
CA ASP A 78 20.03 26.72 11.06
C ASP A 78 19.11 25.52 11.34
N GLU A 79 17.95 25.53 10.69
CA GLU A 79 17.11 24.34 10.63
C GLU A 79 17.65 23.36 9.59
N THR A 80 17.46 22.07 9.85
CA THR A 80 17.88 21.01 8.93
C THR A 80 16.67 20.19 8.51
N PRO A 81 16.67 19.60 7.29
CA PRO A 81 15.56 18.78 6.82
C PRO A 81 15.53 17.39 7.48
N LEU A 82 16.29 17.14 8.56
CA LEU A 82 16.43 15.83 9.19
C LEU A 82 15.08 15.25 9.65
N GLU A 83 14.33 15.99 10.46
CA GLU A 83 13.01 15.53 10.96
C GLU A 83 12.00 15.35 9.84
N PHE A 84 12.06 16.23 8.82
CA PHE A 84 11.28 16.11 7.60
C PHE A 84 11.57 14.77 6.89
N LEU A 85 12.85 14.42 6.69
CA LEU A 85 13.27 13.18 6.05
C LEU A 85 12.95 11.94 6.90
N LYS A 86 12.99 12.04 8.24
CA LYS A 86 12.60 10.93 9.13
C LYS A 86 11.10 10.66 9.07
N SER A 87 10.30 11.72 8.98
CA SER A 87 8.84 11.64 9.08
C SER A 87 8.17 11.31 7.75
N ASN A 88 8.78 11.67 6.62
CA ASN A 88 8.18 11.55 5.30
C ASN A 88 8.84 10.46 4.46
N LYS A 89 8.14 9.35 4.22
CA LYS A 89 8.60 8.30 3.29
C LYS A 89 8.34 8.69 1.84
N VAL A 90 9.11 9.66 1.34
CA VAL A 90 9.02 10.10 -0.05
C VAL A 90 9.64 9.05 -0.96
N TYR A 91 8.89 8.62 -1.97
CA TYR A 91 9.31 7.59 -2.90
C TYR A 91 9.97 8.19 -4.15
N SER A 92 11.09 8.91 -3.96
CA SER A 92 11.87 9.53 -5.04
C SER A 92 13.36 9.54 -4.72
N LEU A 93 14.18 10.03 -5.65
CA LEU A 93 15.57 10.39 -5.36
C LEU A 93 15.62 11.59 -4.43
N VAL A 94 16.61 11.63 -3.54
CA VAL A 94 16.85 12.73 -2.61
C VAL A 94 18.31 13.14 -2.72
N TYR A 95 18.57 14.38 -3.11
CA TYR A 95 19.90 14.98 -3.16
C TYR A 95 19.99 16.00 -2.02
N VAL A 96 20.89 15.76 -1.08
CA VAL A 96 21.14 16.64 0.06
C VAL A 96 22.46 17.35 -0.15
N TYR A 97 22.41 18.67 -0.27
CA TYR A 97 23.59 19.53 -0.38
C TYR A 97 23.86 20.16 0.99
N SER A 98 25.11 20.17 1.43
CA SER A 98 25.48 20.84 2.69
C SER A 98 26.79 21.59 2.55
N GLN A 99 26.89 22.72 3.24
CA GLN A 99 28.16 23.47 3.38
C GLN A 99 29.11 22.79 4.38
N ALA A 100 28.56 22.03 5.33
CA ALA A 100 29.32 21.33 6.38
C ALA A 100 29.22 19.81 6.23
N ASN A 101 30.14 19.08 6.87
CA ASN A 101 30.08 17.63 6.85
C ASN A 101 28.95 17.11 7.76
N ILE A 102 27.94 16.48 7.16
CA ILE A 102 26.90 15.75 7.90
C ILE A 102 27.55 14.51 8.56
N SER A 103 27.22 14.25 9.83
CA SER A 103 27.79 13.12 10.58
C SER A 103 27.46 11.78 9.92
N GLN A 104 28.36 10.80 10.08
CA GLN A 104 28.15 9.48 9.47
C GLN A 104 26.93 8.76 10.05
N GLU A 105 26.66 8.93 11.35
CA GLU A 105 25.49 8.36 12.01
C GLU A 105 24.17 8.82 11.36
N ILE A 106 24.04 10.11 11.05
CA ILE A 106 22.87 10.66 10.37
C ILE A 106 22.77 10.14 8.93
N LYS A 107 23.91 10.05 8.22
CA LYS A 107 23.94 9.50 6.86
C LYS A 107 23.49 8.04 6.85
N ASP A 108 23.98 7.22 7.78
CA ASP A 108 23.62 5.81 7.90
C ASP A 108 22.13 5.63 8.23
N GLU A 109 21.60 6.45 9.15
CA GLU A 109 20.18 6.46 9.50
C GLU A 109 19.30 6.79 8.29
N LEU A 110 19.62 7.87 7.56
CA LEU A 110 18.86 8.27 6.38
C LEU A 110 19.03 7.28 5.21
N GLN A 111 20.19 6.66 5.05
CA GLN A 111 20.39 5.60 4.06
C GLN A 111 19.56 4.36 4.36
N ALA A 112 19.32 4.04 5.64
CA ALA A 112 18.41 2.96 6.03
C ALA A 112 16.95 3.29 5.68
N LEU A 113 16.54 4.56 5.75
CA LEU A 113 15.20 5.02 5.36
C LEU A 113 15.02 5.12 3.84
N TYR A 114 16.06 5.52 3.11
CA TYR A 114 16.07 5.71 1.65
C TYR A 114 17.15 4.88 0.95
N PRO A 115 17.07 3.54 1.02
CA PRO A 115 18.12 2.65 0.52
C PRO A 115 18.37 2.86 -0.97
N GLY A 116 19.59 3.28 -1.32
CA GLY A 116 20.01 3.53 -2.70
C GLY A 116 19.33 4.72 -3.38
N LYS A 117 18.68 5.61 -2.61
CA LYS A 117 17.89 6.73 -3.14
C LYS A 117 18.31 8.11 -2.61
N ILE A 118 19.09 8.17 -1.53
CA ILE A 118 19.61 9.41 -0.97
C ILE A 118 21.10 9.59 -1.25
N PHE A 119 21.48 10.80 -1.67
CA PHE A 119 22.84 11.19 -2.01
C PHE A 119 23.21 12.46 -1.23
N PHE A 120 24.45 12.51 -0.74
CA PHE A 120 24.95 13.62 0.07
C PHE A 120 26.11 14.30 -0.65
N GLU A 121 26.01 15.60 -0.85
CA GLU A 121 26.95 16.40 -1.60
C GLU A 121 27.44 17.60 -0.79
N THR A 122 28.72 17.94 -0.92
CA THR A 122 29.28 19.12 -0.27
C THR A 122 29.23 20.31 -1.24
N LYS A 123 28.71 21.45 -0.78
CA LYS A 123 28.70 22.71 -1.54
C LYS A 123 30.15 23.23 -1.62
N ASN A 124 30.83 22.99 -2.73
CA ASN A 124 32.21 23.44 -2.96
C ASN A 124 32.27 24.52 -4.04
N ALA A 125 33.30 25.38 -4.01
CA ALA A 125 33.51 26.44 -5.00
C ALA A 125 33.74 25.94 -6.45
N GLY A 126 33.90 24.64 -6.66
CA GLY A 126 33.98 23.99 -7.97
C GLY A 126 32.65 23.38 -8.46
N ASN A 127 31.56 23.51 -7.70
CA ASN A 127 30.25 23.01 -8.12
C ASN A 127 29.69 23.95 -9.20
N GLU A 128 29.84 23.57 -10.46
CA GLU A 128 29.22 24.29 -11.56
C GLU A 128 27.77 23.83 -11.73
N ALA A 129 26.85 24.78 -11.91
CA ALA A 129 25.43 24.48 -12.14
C ALA A 129 25.22 23.50 -13.32
N ASN A 130 26.08 23.53 -14.33
CA ASN A 130 26.02 22.58 -15.45
C ASN A 130 26.32 21.15 -15.02
N THR A 131 27.41 20.93 -14.28
CA THR A 131 27.83 19.61 -13.83
C THR A 131 26.81 19.00 -12.89
N GLU A 132 26.28 19.79 -11.94
CA GLU A 132 25.24 19.31 -11.01
C GLU A 132 23.93 18.99 -11.74
N TYR A 133 23.53 19.81 -12.70
CA TYR A 133 22.37 19.51 -13.55
C TYR A 133 22.55 18.17 -14.29
N GLU A 134 23.66 17.98 -15.01
CA GLU A 134 23.92 16.76 -15.77
C GLU A 134 23.92 15.51 -14.87
N LYS A 135 24.51 15.63 -13.67
CA LYS A 135 24.54 14.58 -12.66
C LYS A 135 23.14 14.21 -12.17
N ILE A 136 22.30 15.19 -11.83
CA ILE A 136 20.93 14.94 -11.36
C ILE A 136 20.09 14.32 -12.48
N ILE A 137 20.18 14.83 -13.71
CA ILE A 137 19.44 14.27 -14.86
C ILE A 137 19.89 12.83 -15.18
N ALA A 138 21.18 12.57 -15.16
CA ALA A 138 21.71 11.22 -15.34
C ALA A 138 21.25 10.28 -14.22
N GLY A 139 21.27 10.75 -12.97
CA GLY A 139 20.78 10.00 -11.81
C GLY A 139 19.29 9.67 -11.89
N ILE A 140 18.44 10.64 -12.26
CA ILE A 140 17.02 10.42 -12.53
C ILE A 140 16.85 9.38 -13.64
N SER A 141 17.54 9.56 -14.77
CA SER A 141 17.42 8.63 -15.92
C SER A 141 17.87 7.21 -15.55
N GLN A 142 18.96 7.06 -14.80
CA GLN A 142 19.44 5.77 -14.31
C GLN A 142 18.44 5.13 -13.34
N PHE A 143 17.86 5.92 -12.44
CA PHE A 143 16.85 5.45 -11.51
C PHE A 143 15.58 4.96 -12.23
N GLU A 144 15.09 5.72 -13.21
CA GLU A 144 13.93 5.32 -14.01
C GLU A 144 14.20 4.02 -14.79
N ASN A 145 15.39 3.91 -15.39
CA ASN A 145 15.79 2.72 -16.14
C ASN A 145 15.97 1.47 -15.27
N ASN A 146 16.52 1.62 -14.07
CA ASN A 146 16.72 0.52 -13.14
C ASN A 146 15.43 0.11 -12.42
N ASN A 147 14.42 0.98 -12.42
CA ASN A 147 13.18 0.78 -11.68
C ASN A 147 11.94 0.96 -12.56
N LYS A 148 11.95 0.40 -13.77
CA LYS A 148 10.82 0.47 -14.71
C LYS A 148 9.49 0.00 -14.12
N HIS A 149 9.53 -1.02 -13.24
CA HIS A 149 8.39 -1.52 -12.48
C HIS A 149 7.66 -0.44 -11.64
N LEU A 150 8.32 0.70 -11.36
CA LEU A 150 7.73 1.82 -10.64
C LEU A 150 6.93 2.77 -11.53
N ASN A 151 7.06 2.66 -12.86
CA ASN A 151 6.35 3.51 -13.80
C ASN A 151 4.82 3.41 -13.63
N VAL A 152 4.32 2.19 -13.37
CA VAL A 152 2.89 1.96 -13.10
C VAL A 152 2.42 2.75 -11.88
N PRO A 153 3.02 2.62 -10.67
CA PRO A 153 2.69 3.46 -9.51
C PRO A 153 2.65 4.98 -9.77
N PHE A 154 3.58 5.51 -10.58
CA PHE A 154 3.61 6.94 -10.91
C PHE A 154 2.42 7.35 -11.77
N ILE A 155 2.19 6.64 -12.87
CA ILE A 155 1.03 6.91 -13.77
C ILE A 155 -0.28 6.68 -13.01
N TRP A 156 -0.31 5.70 -12.11
CA TRP A 156 -1.45 5.42 -11.24
C TRP A 156 -1.77 6.62 -10.34
N SER A 157 -0.77 7.24 -9.70
CA SER A 157 -0.97 8.41 -8.86
C SER A 157 -1.49 9.62 -9.66
N GLN A 158 -0.98 9.82 -10.88
CA GLN A 158 -1.47 10.87 -11.77
C GLN A 158 -2.93 10.63 -12.17
N ALA A 159 -3.27 9.38 -12.51
CA ALA A 159 -4.65 8.98 -12.82
C ALA A 159 -5.58 9.24 -11.63
N ILE A 160 -5.20 8.83 -10.42
CA ILE A 160 -5.97 9.10 -9.18
C ILE A 160 -6.25 10.59 -9.04
N ASN A 161 -5.22 11.45 -9.12
CA ASN A 161 -5.40 12.88 -8.88
C ASN A 161 -6.33 13.51 -9.91
N LYS A 162 -6.10 13.21 -11.19
CA LYS A 162 -6.91 13.76 -12.27
C LYS A 162 -8.37 13.33 -12.11
N SER A 163 -8.60 12.04 -11.90
CA SER A 163 -9.93 11.49 -11.64
C SER A 163 -10.59 12.10 -10.40
N SER A 164 -9.84 12.30 -9.32
CA SER A 164 -10.36 12.90 -8.09
C SER A 164 -10.83 14.34 -8.32
N GLN A 165 -10.03 15.14 -9.05
CA GLN A 165 -10.40 16.52 -9.38
C GLN A 165 -11.65 16.58 -10.27
N GLU A 166 -11.73 15.72 -11.28
CA GLU A 166 -12.90 15.61 -12.16
C GLU A 166 -14.15 15.20 -11.38
N ILE A 167 -14.07 14.14 -10.57
CA ILE A 167 -15.18 13.64 -9.75
C ILE A 167 -15.66 14.72 -8.76
N PHE A 168 -14.75 15.38 -8.04
CA PHE A 168 -15.16 16.40 -7.08
C PHE A 168 -15.79 17.61 -7.76
N SER A 169 -15.29 18.01 -8.94
CA SER A 169 -15.92 19.06 -9.74
C SER A 169 -17.33 18.66 -10.20
N GLU A 170 -17.53 17.41 -10.61
CA GLU A 170 -18.84 16.91 -11.06
C GLU A 170 -19.84 16.82 -9.91
N LEU A 171 -19.41 16.28 -8.76
CA LEU A 171 -20.25 16.17 -7.56
C LEU A 171 -20.63 17.55 -6.99
N GLU A 172 -19.67 18.48 -6.92
CA GLU A 172 -19.92 19.86 -6.45
C GLU A 172 -20.88 20.61 -7.37
N GLN A 173 -20.76 20.43 -8.69
CA GLN A 173 -21.70 21.01 -9.66
C GLN A 173 -23.09 20.38 -9.60
N ALA A 174 -23.19 19.08 -9.29
CA ALA A 174 -24.45 18.38 -9.18
C ALA A 174 -25.22 18.81 -7.92
N ASP A 175 -24.56 18.82 -6.75
CA ASP A 175 -25.07 19.35 -5.49
C ASP A 175 -23.92 19.69 -4.53
N PRO A 176 -23.73 20.96 -4.11
CA PRO A 176 -22.72 21.32 -3.12
C PRO A 176 -22.82 20.57 -1.77
N ASN A 177 -23.99 20.01 -1.45
CA ASN A 177 -24.25 19.24 -0.22
C ASN A 177 -24.16 17.72 -0.44
N TRP A 178 -23.55 17.25 -1.54
CA TRP A 178 -23.48 15.81 -1.86
C TRP A 178 -22.92 14.95 -0.71
N ILE A 179 -21.98 15.48 0.08
CA ILE A 179 -21.42 14.79 1.26
C ILE A 179 -22.51 14.59 2.32
N GLU A 180 -23.25 15.66 2.64
CA GLU A 180 -24.32 15.62 3.65
C GLU A 180 -25.44 14.66 3.22
N GLU A 181 -25.82 14.67 1.95
CA GLU A 181 -26.86 13.79 1.41
C GLU A 181 -26.47 12.30 1.55
N ILE A 182 -25.23 11.93 1.18
CA ILE A 182 -24.75 10.55 1.34
C ILE A 182 -24.65 10.20 2.82
N TYR A 183 -24.07 11.09 3.64
CA TYR A 183 -23.85 10.86 5.06
C TYR A 183 -25.16 10.64 5.81
N THR A 184 -26.13 11.54 5.64
CA THR A 184 -27.42 11.47 6.32
C THR A 184 -28.25 10.29 5.83
N THR A 185 -28.19 9.95 4.54
CA THR A 185 -28.81 8.73 4.00
C THR A 185 -28.25 7.48 4.67
N ALA A 186 -26.92 7.34 4.72
CA ALA A 186 -26.25 6.23 5.38
C ALA A 186 -26.65 6.12 6.87
N GLN A 187 -26.66 7.25 7.57
CA GLN A 187 -27.05 7.32 8.97
C GLN A 187 -28.51 6.87 9.19
N ASN A 188 -29.43 7.29 8.33
CA ASN A 188 -30.83 6.93 8.40
C ASN A 188 -31.07 5.44 8.08
N ASP A 189 -30.26 4.87 7.18
CA ASP A 189 -30.25 3.43 6.87
C ASP A 189 -29.49 2.60 7.93
N GLY A 190 -28.87 3.28 8.90
CA GLY A 190 -28.15 2.71 10.03
C GLY A 190 -26.70 2.30 9.75
N THR A 191 -26.20 2.49 8.52
CA THR A 191 -24.82 2.17 8.15
C THR A 191 -23.83 3.18 8.73
N GLU A 192 -22.53 2.87 8.72
CA GLU A 192 -21.51 3.81 9.21
C GLU A 192 -21.26 4.91 8.15
N PRO A 193 -21.63 6.17 8.44
CA PRO A 193 -21.72 7.19 7.40
C PRO A 193 -20.36 7.57 6.79
N ASN A 194 -19.28 7.59 7.58
CA ASN A 194 -17.96 7.98 7.07
C ASN A 194 -17.46 6.96 6.03
N THR A 195 -17.62 5.67 6.33
CA THR A 195 -17.26 4.55 5.47
C THR A 195 -18.09 4.57 4.19
N GLU A 196 -19.39 4.92 4.27
CA GLU A 196 -20.24 5.01 3.08
C GLU A 196 -19.80 6.13 2.15
N VAL A 197 -19.53 7.34 2.66
CA VAL A 197 -19.01 8.47 1.85
C VAL A 197 -17.70 8.08 1.16
N ILE A 198 -16.77 7.49 1.91
CA ILE A 198 -15.48 7.01 1.38
C ILE A 198 -15.70 5.92 0.31
N SER A 199 -16.60 4.98 0.55
CA SER A 199 -16.93 3.88 -0.37
C SER A 199 -17.49 4.40 -1.70
N VAL A 200 -18.45 5.32 -1.67
CA VAL A 200 -19.02 5.93 -2.89
C VAL A 200 -17.92 6.62 -3.70
N PHE A 201 -17.08 7.44 -3.06
CA PHE A 201 -15.97 8.09 -3.74
C PHE A 201 -14.99 7.08 -4.35
N HIS A 202 -14.62 6.02 -3.61
CA HIS A 202 -13.74 4.98 -4.13
C HIS A 202 -14.34 4.22 -5.31
N HIS A 203 -15.66 3.99 -5.35
CA HIS A 203 -16.31 3.39 -6.51
C HIS A 203 -16.20 4.29 -7.74
N LEU A 204 -16.54 5.58 -7.61
CA LEU A 204 -16.41 6.54 -8.72
C LEU A 204 -14.96 6.65 -9.20
N LEU A 205 -14.03 6.72 -8.26
CA LEU A 205 -12.59 6.78 -8.54
C LEU A 205 -12.13 5.53 -9.29
N ASN A 206 -12.52 4.33 -8.85
CA ASN A 206 -12.18 3.07 -9.51
C ASN A 206 -12.74 3.00 -10.94
N GLU A 207 -13.99 3.42 -11.15
CA GLU A 207 -14.61 3.48 -12.47
C GLU A 207 -13.91 4.48 -13.41
N SER A 208 -13.39 5.59 -12.88
CA SER A 208 -12.60 6.53 -13.66
C SER A 208 -11.21 5.95 -13.99
N ILE A 209 -10.54 5.33 -13.01
CA ILE A 209 -9.19 4.74 -13.16
C ILE A 209 -9.19 3.59 -14.16
N ILE A 210 -10.18 2.70 -14.14
CA ILE A 210 -10.25 1.56 -15.09
C ILE A 210 -10.44 2.03 -16.55
N GLN A 211 -10.90 3.26 -16.76
CA GLN A 211 -11.04 3.87 -18.08
C GLN A 211 -9.80 4.67 -18.51
N ASN A 212 -8.80 4.81 -17.63
CA ASN A 212 -7.58 5.57 -17.89
C ASN A 212 -6.64 4.81 -18.84
N LYS A 213 -6.73 5.09 -20.14
CA LYS A 213 -5.91 4.43 -21.17
C LYS A 213 -4.39 4.51 -20.93
N PRO A 214 -3.80 5.65 -20.54
CA PRO A 214 -2.36 5.71 -20.23
C PRO A 214 -1.96 4.71 -19.15
N LEU A 215 -2.75 4.60 -18.08
CA LEU A 215 -2.51 3.65 -17.00
C LEU A 215 -2.61 2.21 -17.48
N LEU A 216 -3.69 1.86 -18.20
CA LEU A 216 -3.87 0.51 -18.73
C LEU A 216 -2.69 0.09 -19.63
N ASN A 217 -2.28 0.96 -20.54
CA ASN A 217 -1.14 0.71 -21.43
C ASN A 217 0.16 0.50 -20.64
N ALA A 218 0.37 1.27 -19.55
CA ALA A 218 1.55 1.13 -18.72
C ALA A 218 1.56 -0.20 -17.94
N ILE A 219 0.39 -0.63 -17.46
CA ILE A 219 0.21 -1.93 -16.80
C ILE A 219 0.51 -3.06 -17.79
N ASP A 220 -0.08 -3.01 -18.99
CA ASP A 220 0.11 -4.03 -20.02
C ASP A 220 1.58 -4.14 -20.44
N ALA A 221 2.27 -3.02 -20.61
CA ALA A 221 3.69 -3.00 -20.93
C ALA A 221 4.54 -3.63 -19.82
N ASN A 222 4.26 -3.32 -18.55
CA ASN A 222 5.01 -3.86 -17.41
C ASN A 222 4.72 -5.34 -17.14
N ALA A 223 3.52 -5.81 -17.44
CA ALA A 223 3.13 -7.21 -17.23
C ALA A 223 3.89 -8.20 -18.13
N VAL A 224 4.51 -7.71 -19.21
CA VAL A 224 5.22 -8.52 -20.22
C VAL A 224 6.74 -8.32 -20.16
N GLU A 225 7.24 -7.43 -19.28
CA GLU A 225 8.69 -7.26 -19.09
C GLU A 225 9.34 -8.51 -18.47
N GLU A 226 10.64 -8.70 -18.73
CA GLU A 226 11.40 -9.81 -18.16
C GLU A 226 11.44 -9.75 -16.62
N ASP A 227 11.40 -10.92 -15.98
CA ASP A 227 11.48 -11.04 -14.53
C ASP A 227 12.76 -10.38 -14.00
N ILE A 228 12.61 -9.45 -13.05
CA ILE A 228 13.73 -8.92 -12.28
C ILE A 228 14.34 -10.08 -11.48
N VAL A 229 15.67 -10.25 -11.55
CA VAL A 229 16.37 -11.28 -10.79
C VAL A 229 16.28 -10.95 -9.29
N VAL A 230 15.55 -11.77 -8.56
CA VAL A 230 15.41 -11.70 -7.10
C VAL A 230 16.13 -12.89 -6.48
N GLY A 231 17.00 -12.65 -5.50
CA GLY A 231 17.82 -13.68 -4.86
C GLY A 231 16.99 -14.83 -4.27
N ASP A 232 16.05 -14.51 -3.38
CA ASP A 232 15.05 -15.45 -2.87
C ASP A 232 13.66 -15.07 -3.39
N LYS A 233 13.33 -15.57 -4.59
CA LYS A 233 12.05 -15.29 -5.24
C LYS A 233 10.86 -15.83 -4.45
N GLU A 234 10.98 -17.00 -3.81
CA GLU A 234 9.88 -17.66 -3.10
C GLU A 234 9.51 -16.88 -1.83
N GLU A 235 10.49 -16.50 -1.01
CA GLU A 235 10.25 -15.69 0.19
C GLU A 235 9.76 -14.28 -0.16
N SER A 236 10.32 -13.67 -1.21
CA SER A 236 9.91 -12.34 -1.68
C SER A 236 8.44 -12.32 -2.15
N LEU A 237 8.00 -13.36 -2.87
CA LEU A 237 6.61 -13.53 -3.26
C LEU A 237 5.71 -13.76 -2.03
N ALA A 238 6.15 -14.55 -1.06
CA ALA A 238 5.39 -14.77 0.17
C ALA A 238 5.17 -13.48 0.96
N LYS A 239 6.21 -12.62 1.04
CA LYS A 239 6.13 -11.27 1.63
C LYS A 239 5.16 -10.37 0.86
N LEU A 240 5.23 -10.37 -0.47
CA LEU A 240 4.32 -9.60 -1.33
C LEU A 240 2.86 -10.02 -1.11
N TYR A 241 2.55 -11.31 -1.21
CA TYR A 241 1.19 -11.80 -1.06
C TYR A 241 0.66 -11.68 0.37
N ASN A 242 1.51 -11.77 1.40
CA ASN A 242 1.12 -11.39 2.75
C ASN A 242 0.64 -9.93 2.81
N ARG A 243 1.36 -8.99 2.18
CA ARG A 243 0.95 -7.58 2.16
C ARG A 243 -0.33 -7.33 1.35
N ILE A 244 -0.52 -8.07 0.28
CA ILE A 244 -1.73 -7.99 -0.57
C ILE A 244 -2.95 -8.52 0.19
N TYR A 245 -2.83 -9.69 0.84
CA TYR A 245 -3.93 -10.32 1.55
C TYR A 245 -4.24 -9.65 2.89
N TYR A 246 -3.23 -9.16 3.61
CA TYR A 246 -3.40 -8.71 4.99
C TYR A 246 -2.88 -7.29 5.21
N THR A 247 -3.72 -6.46 5.83
CA THR A 247 -3.34 -5.13 6.29
C THR A 247 -3.07 -5.15 7.78
N LYS A 248 -1.93 -4.58 8.18
CA LYS A 248 -1.65 -4.27 9.58
C LYS A 248 -2.49 -3.06 10.00
N LEU A 249 -3.29 -3.23 11.03
CA LEU A 249 -4.19 -2.22 11.56
C LEU A 249 -3.42 -1.18 12.41
N LYS A 250 -3.94 0.04 12.44
CA LYS A 250 -3.57 1.07 13.42
C LYS A 250 -4.38 0.86 14.71
N ASP A 251 -3.88 1.38 15.82
CA ASP A 251 -4.49 1.18 17.15
C ASP A 251 -5.93 1.71 17.24
N ASP A 252 -6.28 2.72 16.43
CA ASP A 252 -7.57 3.40 16.37
C ASP A 252 -8.45 2.97 15.18
N ALA A 253 -8.06 1.95 14.42
CA ALA A 253 -8.83 1.50 13.26
C ALA A 253 -10.24 1.04 13.67
N PRO A 254 -11.31 1.41 12.95
CA PRO A 254 -12.67 0.93 13.26
C PRO A 254 -12.77 -0.58 13.09
N LEU A 255 -13.70 -1.22 13.80
CA LEU A 255 -14.00 -2.64 13.62
C LEU A 255 -14.67 -2.86 12.25
N MET A 256 -14.16 -3.81 11.46
CA MET A 256 -14.61 -4.03 10.08
C MET A 256 -14.64 -5.52 9.71
N THR A 257 -15.45 -5.89 8.71
CA THR A 257 -15.44 -7.27 8.18
C THR A 257 -14.04 -7.64 7.71
N GLY A 258 -13.60 -8.86 8.03
CA GLY A 258 -12.28 -9.36 7.69
C GLY A 258 -11.22 -9.13 8.77
N ASP A 259 -11.53 -8.37 9.82
CA ASP A 259 -10.64 -8.24 10.97
C ASP A 259 -10.32 -9.60 11.57
N ILE A 260 -9.04 -9.82 11.87
CA ILE A 260 -8.56 -11.08 12.44
C ILE A 260 -8.54 -10.95 13.95
N PHE A 261 -9.05 -11.97 14.65
CA PHE A 261 -9.07 -12.10 16.09
C PHE A 261 -8.18 -13.27 16.52
N LYS A 262 -7.47 -13.09 17.64
CA LYS A 262 -6.68 -14.12 18.31
C LYS A 262 -7.37 -14.46 19.62
N PHE A 263 -8.17 -15.52 19.61
CA PHE A 263 -8.90 -15.96 20.81
C PHE A 263 -8.00 -16.65 21.83
N SER A 264 -6.97 -17.35 21.35
CA SER A 264 -5.88 -17.93 22.14
C SER A 264 -4.59 -18.04 21.29
N GLU A 265 -3.54 -18.67 21.81
CA GLU A 265 -2.31 -18.91 21.02
C GLU A 265 -2.55 -19.80 19.78
N GLU A 266 -3.51 -20.72 19.87
CA GLU A 266 -3.83 -21.67 18.80
C GLU A 266 -5.13 -21.31 18.05
N GLU A 267 -6.09 -20.64 18.70
CA GLU A 267 -7.40 -20.34 18.12
C GLU A 267 -7.49 -18.92 17.55
N TYR A 268 -7.81 -18.83 16.27
CA TYR A 268 -7.97 -17.59 15.52
C TYR A 268 -9.36 -17.50 14.91
N ALA A 269 -9.77 -16.28 14.56
CA ALA A 269 -11.03 -16.04 13.89
C ALA A 269 -10.94 -14.89 12.90
N ILE A 270 -11.80 -14.92 11.88
CA ILE A 270 -12.02 -13.79 10.98
C ILE A 270 -13.45 -13.29 11.18
N LEU A 271 -13.61 -11.99 11.40
CA LEU A 271 -14.91 -11.34 11.49
C LEU A 271 -15.62 -11.47 10.13
N PHE A 272 -16.75 -12.17 10.13
CA PHE A 272 -17.47 -12.60 8.94
C PHE A 272 -18.78 -11.83 8.72
N THR A 273 -19.30 -11.19 9.78
CA THR A 273 -20.49 -10.33 9.74
C THR A 273 -20.41 -9.30 8.61
N PRO A 274 -21.49 -9.09 7.83
CA PRO A 274 -21.52 -8.04 6.81
C PRO A 274 -21.16 -6.65 7.35
N GLU A 275 -20.44 -5.84 6.57
CA GLU A 275 -19.99 -4.49 6.99
C GLU A 275 -21.14 -3.60 7.51
N CYS A 276 -22.29 -3.61 6.82
CA CYS A 276 -23.48 -2.88 7.23
C CYS A 276 -24.04 -3.34 8.58
N ASP A 277 -23.78 -4.59 8.97
CA ASP A 277 -24.26 -5.22 10.20
C ASP A 277 -23.27 -5.07 11.38
N VAL A 278 -22.00 -4.75 11.11
CA VAL A 278 -20.97 -4.56 12.14
C VAL A 278 -21.30 -3.36 13.03
N ASN A 279 -21.79 -2.26 12.43
CA ASN A 279 -22.00 -0.98 13.14
C ASN A 279 -23.47 -0.64 13.43
N THR A 280 -24.44 -1.19 12.68
CA THR A 280 -25.89 -0.99 12.91
C THR A 280 -26.38 -1.62 14.22
N LYS A 281 -25.75 -2.71 14.64
CA LYS A 281 -26.14 -3.45 15.84
C LYS A 281 -25.40 -2.88 17.03
N LYS A 282 -26.05 -2.00 17.81
CA LYS A 282 -25.74 -1.85 19.24
C LYS A 282 -25.61 -3.26 19.84
N GLU A 283 -24.39 -3.70 20.05
CA GLU A 283 -23.98 -5.11 20.00
C GLU A 283 -24.81 -6.02 20.90
N LYS A 284 -25.08 -7.23 20.41
CA LYS A 284 -24.90 -8.40 21.27
C LYS A 284 -24.12 -9.54 20.63
N ALA A 285 -24.18 -9.78 19.31
CA ALA A 285 -23.45 -10.90 18.73
C ALA A 285 -22.99 -10.65 17.29
N LEU A 286 -21.73 -11.01 17.01
CA LEU A 286 -21.10 -10.99 15.70
C LEU A 286 -20.76 -12.41 15.24
N GLU A 287 -20.64 -12.58 13.93
CA GLU A 287 -20.42 -13.83 13.24
C GLU A 287 -18.94 -13.94 12.86
N PHE A 288 -18.33 -15.09 13.12
CA PHE A 288 -16.91 -15.34 12.88
C PHE A 288 -16.72 -16.68 12.16
N LEU A 289 -15.62 -16.77 11.41
CA LEU A 289 -15.06 -18.04 10.98
C LEU A 289 -13.84 -18.36 11.84
N VAL A 290 -13.94 -19.35 12.70
CA VAL A 290 -12.87 -19.81 13.61
C VAL A 290 -12.08 -20.95 12.99
N PHE A 291 -10.78 -20.95 13.27
CA PHE A 291 -9.84 -22.00 12.87
C PHE A 291 -8.67 -22.07 13.85
N GLN A 292 -7.98 -23.20 13.86
CA GLN A 292 -6.76 -23.39 14.66
C GLN A 292 -5.52 -23.14 13.80
N LYS A 293 -4.44 -22.67 14.43
CA LYS A 293 -3.12 -22.49 13.81
C LYS A 293 -2.58 -23.81 13.23
N THR A 294 -2.93 -24.95 13.84
CA THR A 294 -2.49 -26.29 13.40
C THR A 294 -3.33 -26.90 12.28
N ASN A 295 -4.56 -26.41 12.02
CA ASN A 295 -5.52 -27.03 11.09
C ASN A 295 -4.89 -27.38 9.74
N TYR A 296 -4.08 -26.48 9.17
CA TYR A 296 -3.45 -26.73 7.88
C TYR A 296 -2.41 -27.86 7.95
N ILE A 297 -1.59 -27.88 8.99
CA ILE A 297 -0.58 -28.94 9.18
C ILE A 297 -1.27 -30.29 9.40
N GLU A 298 -2.34 -30.32 10.19
CA GLU A 298 -3.14 -31.53 10.41
C GLU A 298 -3.82 -32.01 9.13
N PHE A 299 -4.34 -31.11 8.30
CA PHE A 299 -4.88 -31.41 6.98
C PHE A 299 -3.82 -32.04 6.06
N LEU A 300 -2.63 -31.46 6.01
CA LEU A 300 -1.51 -32.01 5.22
C LEU A 300 -1.17 -33.45 5.66
N LYS A 301 -1.12 -33.71 6.96
CA LYS A 301 -0.81 -35.04 7.50
C LYS A 301 -1.95 -36.04 7.29
N SER A 302 -3.17 -35.69 7.66
CA SER A 302 -4.31 -36.61 7.72
C SER A 302 -4.94 -36.91 6.37
N LYS A 303 -5.06 -35.91 5.49
CA LYS A 303 -5.74 -36.08 4.18
C LYS A 303 -4.78 -36.40 3.04
N ARG A 304 -3.49 -36.11 3.19
CA ARG A 304 -2.51 -36.17 2.09
C ARG A 304 -1.23 -36.91 2.45
N GLU A 305 -1.07 -37.34 3.71
CA GLU A 305 0.13 -37.99 4.23
C GLU A 305 1.39 -37.19 3.90
N TYR A 306 1.30 -35.86 3.98
CA TYR A 306 2.37 -34.93 3.63
C TYR A 306 2.92 -34.22 4.87
N GLU A 307 4.25 -34.17 4.98
CA GLU A 307 4.96 -33.39 5.98
C GLU A 307 5.83 -32.33 5.31
N LYS A 308 5.78 -31.09 5.81
CA LYS A 308 6.56 -29.96 5.25
C LYS A 308 8.05 -30.26 5.18
N GLY A 309 8.61 -31.01 6.13
CA GLY A 309 10.02 -31.39 6.15
C GLY A 309 10.46 -32.24 4.95
N ASN A 310 9.53 -32.89 4.24
CA ASN A 310 9.82 -33.69 3.06
C ASN A 310 9.90 -32.86 1.78
N TYR A 311 9.66 -31.55 1.84
CA TYR A 311 9.56 -30.69 0.65
C TYR A 311 10.80 -30.74 -0.24
N GLU A 312 12.00 -30.59 0.30
CA GLU A 312 13.25 -30.59 -0.49
C GLU A 312 13.56 -31.95 -1.12
N ASP A 313 13.27 -33.04 -0.41
CA ASP A 313 13.39 -34.40 -0.94
C ASP A 313 12.42 -34.64 -2.11
N ILE A 314 11.19 -34.12 -1.99
CA ILE A 314 10.16 -34.21 -3.04
C ILE A 314 10.52 -33.33 -4.24
N LYS A 315 11.01 -32.11 -4.00
CA LYS A 315 11.45 -31.14 -5.04
C LYS A 315 12.64 -31.69 -5.82
N SER A 316 13.65 -32.22 -5.13
CA SER A 316 14.91 -32.74 -5.71
C SER A 316 14.74 -34.07 -6.46
N LYS A 317 13.82 -34.95 -6.01
CA LYS A 317 13.47 -36.16 -6.76
C LYS A 317 12.81 -35.86 -8.10
N GLY A 318 12.32 -34.64 -8.30
CA GLY A 318 11.68 -34.18 -9.53
C GLY A 318 10.42 -34.97 -9.90
N TYR A 319 9.78 -34.56 -10.98
CA TYR A 319 8.77 -35.37 -11.65
C TYR A 319 9.47 -36.53 -12.35
N LYS A 320 9.81 -37.63 -11.64
CA LYS A 320 10.34 -38.82 -12.33
C LYS A 320 9.29 -39.33 -13.30
N ASN A 321 9.60 -39.24 -14.59
CA ASN A 321 8.88 -39.95 -15.61
C ASN A 321 9.29 -41.42 -15.58
N ASP A 322 8.35 -42.32 -15.85
CA ASP A 322 8.64 -43.72 -16.16
C ASP A 322 9.49 -43.81 -17.45
N ALA A 323 9.89 -45.02 -17.81
CA ALA A 323 10.68 -45.27 -19.03
C ALA A 323 9.97 -44.84 -20.33
N GLN A 324 8.69 -44.47 -20.25
CA GLN A 324 7.84 -44.02 -21.36
C GLN A 324 7.57 -42.50 -21.33
N GLY A 325 8.14 -41.75 -20.38
CA GLY A 325 7.92 -40.31 -20.28
C GLY A 325 6.69 -39.89 -19.47
N ASN A 326 5.96 -40.83 -18.84
CA ASN A 326 4.78 -40.51 -18.02
C ASN A 326 5.19 -40.30 -16.56
N PRO A 327 4.60 -39.32 -15.85
CA PRO A 327 4.92 -39.13 -14.45
C PRO A 327 4.60 -40.35 -13.58
N THR A 328 5.55 -40.78 -12.76
CA THR A 328 5.32 -41.82 -11.74
C THR A 328 4.25 -41.35 -10.73
N LYS A 329 3.26 -42.22 -10.45
CA LYS A 329 1.92 -41.83 -9.97
C LYS A 329 1.84 -41.23 -8.55
N GLU A 330 2.70 -41.58 -7.61
CA GLU A 330 2.42 -41.29 -6.18
C GLU A 330 2.75 -39.87 -5.71
N LEU A 331 3.85 -39.26 -6.17
CA LEU A 331 4.35 -38.00 -5.60
C LEU A 331 3.92 -36.74 -6.37
N LYS A 332 3.82 -36.81 -7.71
CA LYS A 332 3.29 -35.71 -8.54
C LYS A 332 1.79 -35.46 -8.30
N GLY A 333 1.03 -36.51 -8.03
CA GLY A 333 -0.39 -36.44 -7.70
C GLY A 333 -0.64 -35.63 -6.44
N LYS A 334 0.03 -36.00 -5.34
CA LYS A 334 -0.11 -35.35 -4.02
C LYS A 334 0.18 -33.84 -4.06
N LEU A 335 1.30 -33.41 -4.66
CA LEU A 335 1.63 -31.98 -4.75
C LEU A 335 0.66 -31.22 -5.65
N ARG A 336 0.26 -31.80 -6.79
CA ARG A 336 -0.72 -31.18 -7.69
C ARG A 336 -2.09 -31.05 -7.03
N GLU A 337 -2.50 -32.03 -6.24
CA GLU A 337 -3.74 -31.98 -5.45
C GLU A 337 -3.67 -30.94 -4.33
N LEU A 338 -2.55 -30.83 -3.64
CA LEU A 338 -2.32 -29.75 -2.65
C LEU A 338 -2.44 -28.36 -3.27
N ILE A 339 -1.87 -28.16 -4.47
CA ILE A 339 -2.00 -26.89 -5.21
C ILE A 339 -3.45 -26.63 -5.63
N LYS A 340 -4.21 -27.69 -5.99
CA LYS A 340 -5.64 -27.55 -6.28
C LYS A 340 -6.45 -27.11 -5.07
N ASP A 341 -6.09 -27.54 -3.87
CA ASP A 341 -6.82 -27.18 -2.65
C ASP A 341 -6.73 -25.66 -2.34
N PHE A 342 -5.64 -24.98 -2.73
CA PHE A 342 -5.58 -23.51 -2.72
C PHE A 342 -6.54 -22.85 -3.72
N ASN A 343 -6.88 -23.56 -4.80
CA ASN A 343 -7.73 -23.10 -5.91
C ASN A 343 -9.13 -23.73 -5.91
N ASN A 344 -9.72 -23.92 -4.73
CA ASN A 344 -11.08 -24.46 -4.56
C ASN A 344 -11.21 -25.99 -4.77
N GLY A 345 -10.19 -26.77 -4.41
CA GLY A 345 -10.22 -28.24 -4.51
C GLY A 345 -11.40 -28.88 -3.75
N ASP A 346 -11.48 -28.66 -2.44
CA ASP A 346 -12.61 -29.08 -1.60
C ASP A 346 -13.46 -27.85 -1.25
N ILE A 347 -14.73 -27.82 -1.68
CA ILE A 347 -15.63 -26.67 -1.49
C ILE A 347 -15.84 -26.33 -0.01
N LYS A 348 -15.71 -27.33 0.87
CA LYS A 348 -15.85 -27.16 2.32
C LYS A 348 -14.66 -26.44 2.96
N ASN A 349 -13.51 -26.41 2.29
CA ASN A 349 -12.27 -25.89 2.85
C ASN A 349 -11.83 -24.61 2.12
N HIS A 350 -11.34 -23.63 2.87
CA HIS A 350 -10.69 -22.45 2.33
C HIS A 350 -9.30 -22.28 2.92
N LEU A 351 -8.32 -22.05 2.03
CA LEU A 351 -6.93 -21.80 2.41
C LEU A 351 -6.60 -20.33 2.24
N LEU A 352 -6.00 -19.76 3.26
CA LEU A 352 -5.45 -18.41 3.24
C LEU A 352 -3.92 -18.50 3.30
N PRO A 353 -3.21 -18.21 2.19
CA PRO A 353 -1.76 -18.30 2.14
C PRO A 353 -1.10 -17.18 2.94
N SER A 354 0.15 -17.41 3.34
CA SER A 354 0.99 -16.43 4.05
C SER A 354 0.30 -15.77 5.24
N PHE A 355 -0.51 -16.53 6.00
CA PHE A 355 -1.33 -16.00 7.09
C PHE A 355 -0.44 -15.46 8.22
N PRO A 356 -0.72 -14.26 8.77
CA PRO A 356 0.14 -13.57 9.72
C PRO A 356 -0.02 -14.12 11.15
N PHE A 357 0.23 -15.42 11.36
CA PHE A 357 0.26 -15.99 12.71
C PHE A 357 1.42 -15.41 13.53
N ASP A 358 2.59 -15.28 12.89
CA ASP A 358 3.83 -14.85 13.52
C ASP A 358 4.52 -13.78 12.66
N ASN A 359 5.00 -12.70 13.29
CA ASN A 359 5.67 -11.61 12.58
C ASN A 359 6.98 -12.10 11.94
N GLY A 360 7.18 -11.81 10.66
CA GLY A 360 8.39 -12.17 9.92
C GLY A 360 8.42 -13.61 9.38
N ILE A 361 7.36 -14.40 9.58
CA ILE A 361 7.23 -15.74 9.01
C ILE A 361 6.13 -15.74 7.95
N TYR A 362 6.49 -15.99 6.69
CA TYR A 362 5.59 -15.79 5.54
C TYR A 362 5.12 -17.10 4.88
N ASN A 363 5.54 -18.26 5.37
CA ASN A 363 5.23 -19.58 4.78
C ASN A 363 4.19 -20.39 5.58
N LEU A 364 3.37 -19.69 6.37
CA LEU A 364 2.27 -20.28 7.13
C LEU A 364 0.94 -20.05 6.39
N SER A 365 0.02 -21.00 6.50
CA SER A 365 -1.29 -20.90 5.86
C SER A 365 -2.37 -21.24 6.88
N ALA A 366 -3.49 -20.51 6.85
CA ALA A 366 -4.67 -20.87 7.60
C ALA A 366 -5.59 -21.76 6.76
N LEU A 367 -6.23 -22.74 7.41
CA LEU A 367 -7.26 -23.59 6.82
C LEU A 367 -8.55 -23.38 7.60
N ILE A 368 -9.58 -22.93 6.89
CA ILE A 368 -10.94 -22.76 7.39
C ILE A 368 -11.77 -23.92 6.86
N ASP A 369 -12.35 -24.71 7.76
CA ASP A 369 -13.34 -25.75 7.42
C ASP A 369 -14.75 -25.20 7.65
N PHE A 370 -15.46 -24.89 6.57
CA PHE A 370 -16.78 -24.25 6.63
C PHE A 370 -17.84 -25.10 7.34
N GLU A 371 -17.64 -26.41 7.47
CA GLU A 371 -18.55 -27.29 8.24
C GLU A 371 -18.58 -26.93 9.73
N THR A 372 -17.48 -26.40 10.27
CA THR A 372 -17.30 -26.21 11.71
C THR A 372 -16.85 -24.81 12.11
N ALA A 373 -16.37 -24.01 11.16
CA ALA A 373 -15.77 -22.71 11.45
C ALA A 373 -16.78 -21.64 11.85
N PHE A 374 -18.03 -21.70 11.39
CA PHE A 374 -19.00 -20.63 11.63
C PHE A 374 -19.49 -20.63 13.07
N ILE A 375 -19.25 -19.51 13.75
CA ILE A 375 -19.72 -19.30 15.11
C ILE A 375 -20.27 -17.88 15.29
N VAL A 376 -21.08 -17.72 16.33
CA VAL A 376 -21.62 -16.42 16.75
C VAL A 376 -21.08 -16.13 18.15
N LYS A 377 -20.45 -14.97 18.35
CA LYS A 377 -19.79 -14.57 19.60
C LYS A 377 -20.36 -13.26 20.08
N ILE A 378 -20.59 -13.15 21.39
CA ILE A 378 -21.03 -11.88 21.99
C ILE A 378 -19.86 -10.96 22.27
N LYS A 379 -20.11 -9.66 22.45
CA LYS A 379 -19.04 -8.66 22.69
C LYS A 379 -18.03 -9.12 23.75
N ALA A 380 -18.53 -9.59 24.90
CA ALA A 380 -17.70 -10.07 25.99
C ALA A 380 -16.73 -11.20 25.60
N ASP A 381 -17.04 -11.95 24.55
CA ASP A 381 -16.21 -13.06 24.09
C ASP A 381 -15.06 -12.63 23.16
N PHE A 382 -15.18 -11.50 22.47
CA PHE A 382 -14.22 -11.04 21.46
C PHE A 382 -13.54 -9.71 21.77
N ASP A 383 -14.09 -8.92 22.70
CA ASP A 383 -13.51 -7.64 23.08
C ASP A 383 -12.08 -7.81 23.62
N GLY A 384 -11.17 -6.93 23.19
CA GLY A 384 -9.74 -7.03 23.50
C GLY A 384 -8.98 -8.18 22.83
N LYS A 385 -9.61 -8.98 21.96
CA LYS A 385 -8.98 -10.12 21.26
C LYS A 385 -8.70 -9.85 19.78
N ARG A 386 -8.99 -8.65 19.30
CA ARG A 386 -8.67 -8.23 17.94
C ARG A 386 -7.16 -8.24 17.76
N SER A 387 -6.70 -8.91 16.72
CA SER A 387 -5.28 -8.89 16.34
C SER A 387 -4.93 -7.58 15.64
N GLY A 388 -3.65 -7.34 15.42
CA GLY A 388 -3.18 -6.20 14.63
C GLY A 388 -3.37 -6.35 13.11
N TYR A 389 -4.19 -7.28 12.62
CA TYR A 389 -4.33 -7.59 11.19
C TYR A 389 -5.78 -7.72 10.73
N LYS A 390 -6.00 -7.44 9.43
CA LYS A 390 -7.26 -7.60 8.70
C LYS A 390 -7.02 -8.33 7.38
N LEU A 391 -7.90 -9.26 7.01
CA LEU A 391 -8.00 -9.83 5.66
C LEU A 391 -8.64 -8.79 4.73
N ASN A 392 -7.88 -8.37 3.71
CA ASN A 392 -8.26 -7.30 2.80
C ASN A 392 -9.37 -7.71 1.83
N SER A 393 -10.10 -6.73 1.33
CA SER A 393 -10.82 -6.85 0.07
C SER A 393 -9.82 -6.97 -1.08
N PRO A 394 -10.09 -7.81 -2.10
CA PRO A 394 -11.33 -8.57 -2.33
C PRO A 394 -11.40 -9.92 -1.61
N TYR A 395 -10.35 -10.36 -0.92
CA TYR A 395 -10.23 -11.73 -0.37
C TYR A 395 -11.27 -12.04 0.72
N ILE A 396 -11.62 -11.09 1.57
CA ILE A 396 -12.74 -11.27 2.51
C ILE A 396 -14.07 -11.46 1.79
N TYR A 397 -14.31 -10.77 0.67
CA TYR A 397 -15.52 -10.95 -0.12
C TYR A 397 -15.52 -12.29 -0.84
N GLN A 398 -14.37 -12.74 -1.35
CA GLN A 398 -14.21 -14.08 -1.92
C GLN A 398 -14.46 -15.16 -0.87
N LEU A 399 -13.92 -15.01 0.35
CA LEU A 399 -14.18 -15.91 1.47
C LEU A 399 -15.67 -16.00 1.79
N ARG A 400 -16.36 -14.85 1.86
CA ARG A 400 -17.81 -14.78 2.05
C ARG A 400 -18.59 -15.45 0.93
N GLN A 401 -18.27 -15.14 -0.32
CA GLN A 401 -18.90 -15.78 -1.49
C GLN A 401 -18.70 -17.29 -1.49
N ARG A 402 -17.51 -17.78 -1.11
CA ARG A 402 -17.23 -19.22 -1.02
C ARG A 402 -18.04 -19.90 0.09
N TYR A 403 -18.12 -19.28 1.26
CA TYR A 403 -19.00 -19.78 2.33
C TYR A 403 -20.47 -19.75 1.89
N LEU A 404 -20.94 -18.66 1.28
CA LEU A 404 -22.30 -18.56 0.75
C LEU A 404 -22.59 -19.56 -0.37
N ALA A 405 -21.62 -19.88 -1.22
CA ALA A 405 -21.75 -20.93 -2.23
C ALA A 405 -21.83 -22.32 -1.58
N TYR A 406 -21.10 -22.54 -0.49
CA TYR A 406 -21.23 -23.74 0.33
C TYR A 406 -22.61 -23.84 1.01
N ILE A 407 -23.21 -22.73 1.48
CA ILE A 407 -24.51 -22.73 2.18
C ILE A 407 -25.76 -22.39 1.31
N GLY A 408 -25.59 -21.86 0.10
CA GLY A 408 -26.63 -21.73 -0.94
C GLY A 408 -27.52 -20.48 -1.00
N ARG A 409 -27.13 -19.28 -0.51
CA ARG A 409 -28.00 -18.06 -0.59
C ARG A 409 -27.23 -16.74 -0.79
N VAL A 410 -27.72 -15.86 -1.68
CA VAL A 410 -27.26 -14.46 -1.79
C VAL A 410 -28.45 -13.52 -2.08
N GLY A 411 -28.50 -12.37 -1.40
CA GLY A 411 -29.41 -11.25 -1.68
C GLY A 411 -28.65 -10.02 -2.19
N VAL A 412 -29.35 -9.10 -2.86
CA VAL A 412 -28.81 -7.90 -3.54
C VAL A 412 -29.19 -6.60 -2.81
N PRO A 413 -28.35 -5.55 -2.89
CA PRO A 413 -28.59 -4.27 -2.23
C PRO A 413 -29.78 -3.50 -2.83
N ALA A 414 -30.38 -2.63 -2.01
CA ALA A 414 -31.53 -1.80 -2.38
C ALA A 414 -31.11 -0.50 -3.09
N ILE A 415 -32.00 0.02 -3.94
CA ILE A 415 -31.83 1.28 -4.69
C ILE A 415 -32.09 2.49 -3.76
N PRO A 416 -31.35 3.61 -3.86
CA PRO A 416 -31.55 4.81 -3.05
C PRO A 416 -33.00 5.30 -3.02
N GLN A 417 -33.45 5.77 -1.84
CA GLN A 417 -34.85 6.14 -1.64
C GLN A 417 -35.27 7.38 -2.45
N SER A 418 -34.41 8.38 -2.57
CA SER A 418 -34.65 9.56 -3.41
C SER A 418 -34.93 9.17 -4.87
N LEU A 419 -34.16 8.22 -5.41
CA LEU A 419 -34.33 7.69 -6.76
C LEU A 419 -35.62 6.87 -6.89
N ARG A 420 -35.95 6.04 -5.89
CA ARG A 420 -37.21 5.29 -5.84
C ARG A 420 -38.39 6.26 -5.84
N LEU A 421 -38.36 7.31 -5.01
CA LEU A 421 -39.42 8.31 -4.90
C LEU A 421 -39.54 9.20 -6.14
N TYR A 422 -38.42 9.55 -6.76
CA TYR A 422 -38.39 10.34 -8.01
C TYR A 422 -39.03 9.57 -9.17
N ASN A 423 -38.70 8.28 -9.34
CA ASN A 423 -39.27 7.43 -10.40
C ASN A 423 -40.72 6.98 -10.12
N LEU A 424 -41.30 7.37 -8.98
CA LEU A 424 -42.71 7.16 -8.65
C LEU A 424 -43.57 8.43 -8.85
N LYS A 425 -42.95 9.54 -9.27
CA LYS A 425 -43.62 10.75 -9.74
C LYS A 425 -43.74 10.70 -11.26
#